data_AF-A0A2I1HZU6-F1
#
_entry.id   AF-A0A2I1HZU6-F1
#
_cell.length_a   1.000
_cell.length_b   1.000
_cell.length_c   1.000
_cell.angle_alpha   90.00
_cell.angle_beta   90.00
_cell.angle_gamma   90.00
#
_symmetry.space_group_name_H-M   'P 1'
#
loop_
_entity.id
_entity.type
_entity.pdbx_description
1 polymer ?
#
loop_
_entity_poly.entity_id
_entity_poly.type
_entity_poly.pdbx_seq_one_letter_code
_entity_poly.pdbx_strand_id
1 'polypeptide(L)'
;MIPEPLSPGLSLHAAHGLVETLRSAIACASCPQWTGVAGDSYRNQHGEVLACAQGVLDQIQAALSLVPAFDEERNHAFARSLAEAAVSQPELLALGAW
;
A
#
# COMPACT_ATOMS: atom_id res chain seq x y z
N MET A 1 1.06 -27.09 -4.81
CA MET A 1 0.42 -26.22 -3.80
C MET A 1 -0.03 -24.97 -4.54
N ILE A 2 -1.35 -24.78 -4.72
CA ILE A 2 -1.87 -23.59 -5.40
C ILE A 2 -1.78 -22.44 -4.38
N PRO A 3 -1.09 -21.32 -4.67
CA PRO A 3 -1.04 -20.20 -3.76
C PRO A 3 -2.46 -19.73 -3.47
N GLU A 4 -2.78 -19.49 -2.20
CA GLU A 4 -4.09 -18.96 -1.84
C GLU A 4 -4.26 -17.59 -2.51
N PRO A 5 -5.28 -17.40 -3.36
CA PRO A 5 -5.38 -16.23 -4.24
C PRO A 5 -5.55 -14.89 -3.52
N LEU A 6 -5.68 -14.91 -2.19
CA LEU A 6 -5.86 -13.74 -1.32
C LEU A 6 -4.80 -13.64 -0.20
N SER A 7 -3.68 -14.36 -0.30
CA SER A 7 -2.64 -14.24 0.73
C SER A 7 -2.22 -12.77 0.90
N PRO A 8 -1.97 -12.29 2.14
CA PRO A 8 -1.68 -10.88 2.39
C PRO A 8 -0.51 -10.33 1.54
N GLY A 9 0.52 -11.16 1.33
CA GLY A 9 1.66 -10.80 0.48
C GLY A 9 1.29 -10.63 -1.01
N LEU A 10 0.46 -11.52 -1.57
CA LEU A 10 -0.03 -11.37 -2.94
C LEU A 10 -0.94 -10.14 -3.09
N SER A 11 -1.79 -9.88 -2.10
CA SER A 11 -2.65 -8.70 -2.07
C SER A 11 -1.86 -7.39 -2.01
N LEU A 12 -0.80 -7.33 -1.18
CA LEU A 12 0.10 -6.17 -1.11
C LEU A 12 0.87 -5.96 -2.41
N HIS A 13 1.37 -7.04 -3.02
CA HIS A 13 2.02 -6.97 -4.32
C HIS A 13 1.07 -6.46 -5.42
N ALA A 14 -0.16 -6.95 -5.45
CA ALA A 14 -1.18 -6.48 -6.38
C ALA A 14 -1.51 -4.99 -6.16
N ALA A 15 -1.58 -4.53 -4.91
CA ALA A 15 -1.81 -3.12 -4.59
C ALA A 15 -0.71 -2.20 -5.15
N HIS A 16 0.57 -2.59 -5.03
CA HIS A 16 1.66 -1.87 -5.68
C HIS A 16 1.50 -1.83 -7.21
N GLY A 17 1.14 -2.96 -7.83
CA GLY A 17 0.87 -3.01 -9.27
C GLY A 17 -0.26 -2.09 -9.72
N LEU A 18 -1.32 -1.94 -8.91
CA LEU A 18 -2.42 -1.01 -9.19
C LEU A 18 -1.96 0.45 -9.12
N VAL A 19 -1.13 0.82 -8.15
CA VAL A 19 -0.57 2.18 -8.04
C VAL A 19 0.27 2.52 -9.28
N GLU A 20 1.16 1.62 -9.70
CA GLU A 20 1.97 1.81 -10.90
C GLU A 20 1.13 1.86 -12.17
N THR A 21 0.09 1.02 -12.27
CA THR A 21 -0.88 1.07 -13.38
C THR A 21 -1.59 2.41 -13.45
N LEU A 22 -2.04 2.95 -12.31
CA LEU A 22 -2.69 4.26 -12.24
C LEU A 22 -1.73 5.39 -12.61
N ARG A 23 -0.47 5.37 -12.15
CA ARG A 23 0.55 6.34 -12.58
C ARG A 23 0.70 6.35 -14.09
N SER A 24 0.85 5.16 -14.68
CA SER A 24 1.01 5.03 -16.13
C SER A 24 -0.22 5.52 -16.89
N ALA A 25 -1.43 5.18 -16.43
CA ALA A 25 -2.67 5.60 -17.08
C ALA A 25 -2.84 7.13 -17.08
N ILE A 26 -2.54 7.77 -15.95
CA ILE A 26 -2.64 9.24 -15.81
C ILE A 26 -1.57 9.94 -16.64
N ALA A 27 -0.33 9.42 -16.69
CA ALA A 27 0.73 9.98 -17.51
C ALA A 27 0.42 9.94 -19.02
N CYS A 28 -0.36 8.95 -19.47
CA CYS A 28 -0.77 8.81 -20.86
C CYS A 28 -2.06 9.58 -21.21
N ALA A 29 -2.79 10.10 -20.21
CA ALA A 29 -4.02 10.85 -20.44
C ALA A 29 -3.69 12.18 -21.13
N SER A 30 -4.16 12.34 -22.37
CA SER A 30 -4.02 13.57 -23.11
C SER A 30 -5.15 13.75 -24.13
N CYS A 31 -5.45 15.00 -24.49
CA CYS A 31 -6.41 15.35 -25.54
C CYS A 31 -5.72 16.21 -26.60
N PRO A 32 -4.87 15.61 -27.46
CA PRO A 32 -4.08 16.35 -28.45
C PRO A 32 -4.93 17.12 -29.47
N GLN A 33 -6.18 16.69 -29.68
CA GLN A 33 -7.14 17.35 -30.56
C GLN A 33 -7.62 18.72 -30.04
N TRP A 34 -7.40 19.05 -28.76
CA TRP A 34 -7.78 20.35 -28.19
C TRP A 34 -6.68 21.38 -28.43
N THR A 35 -6.95 22.32 -29.33
CA THR A 35 -6.01 23.37 -29.76
C THR A 35 -6.54 24.78 -29.42
N GLY A 36 -5.69 25.81 -29.58
CA GLY A 36 -6.01 27.19 -29.21
C GLY A 36 -6.07 27.44 -27.70
N VAL A 37 -6.62 28.59 -27.30
CA VAL A 37 -6.68 29.06 -25.90
C VAL A 37 -7.38 28.05 -24.98
N ALA A 38 -8.43 27.39 -25.45
CA ALA A 38 -9.10 26.34 -24.68
C ALA A 38 -8.20 25.12 -24.44
N GLY A 39 -7.39 24.74 -25.44
CA GLY A 39 -6.39 23.68 -25.31
C GLY A 39 -5.26 24.04 -24.34
N ASP A 40 -4.80 25.29 -24.34
CA ASP A 40 -3.81 25.80 -23.38
C ASP A 40 -4.35 25.78 -21.95
N SER A 41 -5.57 26.27 -21.75
CA SER A 41 -6.24 26.24 -20.45
C SER A 41 -6.43 24.81 -19.93
N TYR A 42 -6.83 23.88 -20.81
CA TYR A 42 -6.91 22.47 -20.46
C TYR A 42 -5.56 21.90 -20.05
N ARG A 43 -4.48 22.14 -20.82
CA ARG A 43 -3.14 21.64 -20.50
C ARG A 43 -2.63 22.14 -19.15
N ASN A 44 -2.85 23.41 -18.84
CA ASN A 44 -2.47 23.98 -17.55
C ASN A 44 -3.21 23.31 -16.39
N GLN A 45 -4.54 23.23 -16.48
CA GLN A 45 -5.35 22.61 -15.42
C GLN A 45 -5.09 21.10 -15.30
N HIS A 46 -4.88 20.42 -16.43
CA HIS A 46 -4.48 19.02 -16.49
C HIS A 46 -3.14 18.79 -15.79
N GLY A 47 -2.15 19.68 -15.98
CA GLY A 47 -0.86 19.61 -15.31
C GLY A 47 -0.97 19.70 -13.79
N GLU A 48 -1.79 20.62 -13.27
CA GLU A 48 -2.03 20.75 -11.82
C GLU A 48 -2.71 19.50 -11.24
N VAL A 49 -3.75 19.00 -11.92
CA VAL A 49 -4.46 17.77 -11.50
C VAL A 49 -3.51 16.58 -11.52
N LEU A 50 -2.67 16.45 -12.54
CA LEU A 50 -1.70 15.37 -12.68
C LEU A 50 -0.65 15.42 -11.57
N ALA A 51 -0.12 16.59 -11.25
CA ALA A 51 0.82 16.78 -10.14
C ALA A 51 0.19 16.40 -8.78
N CYS A 52 -1.05 16.84 -8.54
CA CYS A 52 -1.80 16.49 -7.33
C CYS A 52 -2.02 14.97 -7.23
N ALA A 53 -2.47 14.34 -8.31
CA ALA A 53 -2.71 12.90 -8.36
C ALA A 53 -1.41 12.10 -8.16
N GLN A 54 -0.30 12.51 -8.76
CA GLN A 54 1.02 11.90 -8.53
C GLN A 54 1.43 11.99 -7.06
N GLY A 55 1.26 13.15 -6.41
CA GLY A 55 1.56 13.30 -5.00
C GLY A 55 0.73 12.38 -4.09
N VAL A 56 -0.55 12.16 -4.40
CA VAL A 56 -1.40 11.19 -3.68
C VAL A 56 -0.90 9.76 -3.91
N LEU A 57 -0.56 9.39 -5.14
CA LEU A 57 -0.03 8.06 -5.45
C LEU A 57 1.32 7.79 -4.76
N ASP A 58 2.17 8.81 -4.60
CA ASP A 58 3.40 8.72 -3.82
C ASP A 58 3.14 8.44 -2.34
N GLN A 59 2.17 9.13 -1.75
CA GLN A 59 1.78 8.89 -0.35
C GLN A 59 1.22 7.48 -0.15
N ILE A 60 0.37 7.01 -1.07
CA ILE A 60 -0.16 5.65 -1.04
C ILE A 60 0.98 4.63 -1.16
N GLN A 61 1.89 4.82 -2.12
CA GLN A 61 3.04 3.94 -2.32
C GLN A 61 3.91 3.88 -1.07
N ALA A 62 4.20 5.03 -0.44
CA ALA A 62 4.95 5.10 0.80
C ALA A 62 4.24 4.36 1.94
N ALA A 63 2.93 4.52 2.09
CA ALA A 63 2.15 3.81 3.10
C ALA A 63 2.18 2.29 2.89
N LEU A 64 2.03 1.82 1.64
CA LEU A 64 2.12 0.40 1.31
C LEU A 64 3.52 -0.18 1.63
N SER A 65 4.58 0.60 1.41
CA SER A 65 5.95 0.18 1.74
C SER A 65 6.22 0.03 3.24
N LEU A 66 5.39 0.61 4.11
CA LEU A 66 5.49 0.45 5.58
C LEU A 66 4.80 -0.81 6.10
N VAL A 67 3.92 -1.45 5.31
CA VAL A 67 3.14 -2.63 5.75
C VAL A 67 4.03 -3.76 6.28
N PRO A 68 5.14 -4.15 5.61
CA PRO A 68 6.02 -5.19 6.15
C PRO A 68 6.63 -4.83 7.51
N ALA A 69 6.97 -3.56 7.73
CA ALA A 69 7.54 -3.10 9.00
C ALA A 69 6.50 -3.15 10.13
N PHE A 70 5.23 -2.77 9.86
CA PHE A 70 4.15 -2.91 10.83
C PHE A 70 3.87 -4.38 11.18
N ASP A 71 3.90 -5.27 10.19
CA ASP A 71 3.73 -6.71 10.43
C ASP A 71 4.88 -7.27 11.29
N GLU A 72 6.12 -6.85 11.04
CA GLU A 72 7.28 -7.24 11.84
C GLU A 72 7.18 -6.72 13.28
N GLU A 73 6.81 -5.45 13.47
CA GLU A 73 6.62 -4.85 14.79
C GLU A 73 5.51 -5.56 15.58
N ARG A 74 4.37 -5.86 14.93
CA ARG A 74 3.29 -6.64 15.53
C ARG A 74 3.77 -8.03 15.95
N ASN A 75 4.47 -8.73 15.07
CA ASN A 75 4.95 -10.09 15.35
C ASN A 75 5.98 -10.09 16.49
N HIS A 76 6.85 -9.08 16.55
CA HIS A 76 7.81 -8.91 17.64
C HIS A 76 7.09 -8.64 18.97
N ALA A 77 6.12 -7.71 18.99
CA ALA A 77 5.34 -7.41 20.19
C ALA A 77 4.61 -8.66 20.71
N PHE A 78 3.99 -9.42 19.81
CA PHE A 78 3.34 -10.69 20.15
C PHE A 78 4.32 -11.71 20.74
N ALA A 79 5.48 -11.92 20.11
CA ALA A 79 6.50 -12.83 20.61
C ALA A 79 7.02 -12.43 21.99
N ARG A 80 7.16 -11.12 22.25
CA ARG A 80 7.54 -10.60 23.56
C ARG A 80 6.50 -10.89 24.62
N SER A 81 5.22 -10.61 24.34
CA SER A 81 4.12 -10.93 25.26
C SER A 81 4.03 -12.42 25.56
N LEU A 82 4.25 -13.27 24.55
CA LEU A 82 4.30 -14.72 24.73
C LEU A 82 5.47 -15.15 25.64
N ALA A 83 6.65 -14.55 25.46
CA ALA A 83 7.81 -14.83 26.32
C ALA A 83 7.59 -14.36 27.76
N GLU A 84 7.01 -13.18 27.97
CA GLU A 84 6.66 -12.65 29.29
C GLU A 84 5.63 -13.56 29.99
N ALA A 85 4.63 -14.02 29.24
CA ALA A 85 3.62 -14.94 29.74
C ALA A 85 4.21 -16.31 30.10
N ALA A 86 5.19 -16.79 29.33
CA ALA A 86 5.91 -18.03 29.63
C ALA A 86 6.65 -17.99 30.97
N VAL A 87 7.19 -16.83 31.32
CA VAL A 87 7.93 -16.63 32.57
C VAL A 87 6.98 -16.44 33.76
N SER A 88 5.86 -15.75 33.54
CA SER A 88 4.95 -15.35 34.62
C SER A 88 3.84 -16.37 34.91
N GLN A 89 3.38 -17.14 33.92
CA GLN A 89 2.25 -18.06 34.01
C GLN A 89 2.46 -19.32 33.13
N PRO A 90 3.46 -20.15 33.42
CA PRO A 90 3.83 -21.29 32.57
C PRO A 90 2.70 -22.33 32.43
N GLU A 91 1.83 -22.47 33.44
CA GLU A 91 0.67 -23.37 33.40
C GLU A 91 -0.38 -22.99 32.35
N LEU A 92 -0.54 -21.71 32.01
CA LEU A 92 -1.51 -21.29 31.00
C LEU A 92 -1.03 -21.64 29.57
N LEU A 93 0.29 -21.68 29.33
CA LEU A 93 0.88 -22.11 28.04
C LEU A 93 0.64 -23.59 27.78
N ALA A 94 0.72 -24.40 28.84
CA ALA A 94 0.46 -25.83 28.75
C ALA A 94 -1.01 -26.17 28.43
N LEU A 95 -1.94 -25.26 28.73
CA LEU A 95 -3.38 -25.44 28.51
C LEU A 95 -3.86 -24.86 27.16
N GLY A 96 -2.98 -24.20 26.39
CA GLY A 96 -3.35 -23.57 25.11
C GLY A 96 -4.36 -22.44 25.24
N ALA A 97 -4.53 -21.88 26.44
CA ALA A 97 -5.47 -20.79 26.71
C ALA A 97 -4.75 -19.44 26.55
N TRP A 98 -4.68 -18.93 25.30
CA TRP A 98 -4.15 -17.61 24.95
C TRP A 98 -4.95 -17.02 23.79
#